data_AF-A0A9E3NCT8-F1
#
_entry.id   AF-A0A9E3NCT8-F1
#
_cell.length_a   1.000
_cell.length_b   1.000
_cell.length_c   1.000
_cell.angle_alpha   90.00
_cell.angle_beta   90.00
_cell.angle_gamma   90.00
#
_symmetry.space_group_name_H-M   'P 1'
#
loop_
_entity.id
_entity.type
_entity.pdbx_description
1 polymer ?
#
loop_
_entity_poly.entity_id
_entity_poly.type
_entity_poly.pdbx_seq_one_letter_code
_entity_poly.pdbx_strand_id
1 'polypeptide(L)' 'MADIPALQNIASQVRRDIIRMVHAVQSGHPGGSLGCTEFFVALYNEILTCSTDFSMDGHNEDLF' A
#
# COMPACT_ATOMS: atom_id res chain seq x y z
N MET A 1 8.85 -15.23 9.00
CA MET A 1 7.51 -14.92 9.53
C MET A 1 7.37 -13.43 9.50
N ALA A 2 6.20 -12.92 9.10
CA ALA A 2 5.93 -11.50 9.00
C ALA A 2 6.12 -10.78 10.34
N ASP A 3 6.72 -9.58 10.32
CA ASP A 3 6.83 -8.70 11.49
C ASP A 3 5.54 -7.87 11.64
N ILE A 4 4.57 -8.43 12.37
CA ILE A 4 3.25 -7.84 12.53
C ILE A 4 3.29 -6.40 13.10
N PRO A 5 4.07 -6.09 14.16
CA PRO A 5 4.25 -4.71 14.61
C PRO A 5 4.75 -3.75 13.52
N ALA A 6 5.72 -4.16 12.69
CA ALA A 6 6.20 -3.32 11.61
C ALA A 6 5.10 -3.04 10.57
N LEU A 7 4.35 -4.06 10.17
CA LEU A 7 3.23 -3.91 9.22
C LEU A 7 2.12 -2.99 9.78
N GLN A 8 1.81 -3.06 11.08
CA GLN A 8 0.84 -2.15 11.71
C GLN A 8 1.30 -0.69 11.71
N ASN A 9 2.60 -0.45 11.88
CA ASN A 9 3.18 0.89 11.77
C ASN A 9 3.08 1.43 10.34
N ILE A 10 3.38 0.59 9.34
CA ILE A 10 3.23 0.94 7.92
C ILE A 10 1.77 1.23 7.60
N ALA A 11 0.83 0.39 8.03
CA ALA A 11 -0.60 0.62 7.82
C ALA A 11 -1.08 1.95 8.42
N SER A 12 -0.60 2.30 9.62
CA SER A 12 -0.91 3.58 10.24
C SER A 12 -0.36 4.76 9.44
N GLN A 13 0.82 4.63 8.85
CA GLN A 13 1.41 5.64 7.97
C GLN A 13 0.62 5.77 6.66
N VAL A 14 0.31 4.66 5.99
CA VAL A 14 -0.47 4.64 4.75
C VAL A 14 -1.83 5.32 4.92
N ARG A 15 -2.53 5.10 6.04
CA ARG A 15 -3.79 5.80 6.34
C ARG A 15 -3.64 7.32 6.43
N ARG A 16 -2.58 7.79 7.10
CA ARG A 16 -2.30 9.23 7.18
C ARG A 16 -2.03 9.81 5.81
N ASP A 17 -1.30 9.09 4.97
CA ASP A 17 -0.95 9.56 3.64
C ASP A 17 -2.16 9.60 2.72
N ILE A 18 -3.05 8.60 2.78
CA ILE A 18 -4.35 8.63 2.09
C ILE A 18 -5.14 9.89 2.44
N ILE A 19 -5.30 10.16 3.74
CA ILE A 19 -6.06 11.34 4.21
C ILE A 19 -5.37 12.64 3.76
N ARG A 20 -4.05 12.74 3.89
CA ARG A 20 -3.29 13.94 3.49
C ARG A 20 -3.38 14.19 1.99
N MET A 21 -3.22 13.16 1.17
CA MET A 21 -3.27 13.27 -0.30
C MET A 21 -4.66 13.71 -0.78
N VAL A 22 -5.72 13.03 -0.32
CA VAL A 22 -7.11 13.36 -0.68
C VAL A 22 -7.48 14.76 -0.20
N HIS A 23 -7.09 15.12 1.03
CA HIS A 23 -7.30 16.47 1.55
C HIS A 23 -6.52 17.51 0.75
N ALA A 24 -5.25 17.26 0.38
CA ALA A 24 -4.44 18.23 -0.35
C ALA A 24 -5.06 18.63 -1.70
N VAL A 25 -5.73 17.69 -2.39
CA VAL A 25 -6.39 17.95 -3.68
C VAL A 25 -7.90 18.23 -3.54
N GLN A 26 -8.44 18.22 -2.31
CA GLN A 26 -9.85 18.45 -1.99
C GLN A 26 -10.82 17.58 -2.81
N SER A 27 -10.38 16.36 -3.16
CA SER A 27 -11.12 15.45 -4.02
C SER A 27 -10.62 14.02 -3.83
N GLY A 28 -11.53 13.04 -3.97
CA GLY A 28 -11.21 11.61 -3.85
C GLY A 28 -12.09 10.88 -2.83
N HIS A 29 -11.93 9.56 -2.77
CA HIS A 29 -12.74 8.66 -1.94
C HIS A 29 -11.84 7.89 -0.96
N PRO A 30 -11.62 8.40 0.27
CA PRO A 30 -10.68 7.78 1.19
C PRO A 30 -11.21 6.47 1.81
N GLY A 31 -12.54 6.30 1.89
CA GLY A 31 -13.18 5.20 2.63
C GLY A 31 -12.71 3.81 2.18
N GLY A 32 -12.70 3.55 0.86
CA GLY A 32 -12.27 2.26 0.32
C GLY A 32 -10.80 1.96 0.64
N SER A 33 -9.91 2.93 0.35
CA SER A 33 -8.47 2.78 0.62
C SER A 33 -8.14 2.62 2.12
N LEU A 34 -8.87 3.28 3.01
CA LEU A 34 -8.69 3.14 4.46
C LEU A 34 -9.14 1.77 4.97
N GLY A 35 -10.19 1.20 4.37
CA GLY A 35 -10.70 -0.13 4.70
C GLY A 35 -9.82 -1.26 4.20
N CYS A 36 -9.11 -1.06 3.08
CA CYS A 36 -8.21 -2.06 2.50
C CYS A 36 -6.75 -1.91 2.92
N THR A 37 -6.41 -1.00 3.85
CA THR A 37 -5.01 -0.67 4.15
C THR A 37 -4.20 -1.89 4.62
N GLU A 38 -4.69 -2.70 5.56
CA GLU A 38 -3.98 -3.89 6.04
C GLU A 38 -3.75 -4.91 4.93
N PHE A 39 -4.75 -5.09 4.06
CA PHE A 39 -4.66 -6.01 2.93
C PHE A 39 -3.52 -5.60 2.00
N PHE A 40 -3.47 -4.33 1.60
CA PHE A 40 -2.42 -3.85 0.70
C PHE A 40 -1.05 -3.80 1.37
N VAL A 41 -0.97 -3.43 2.65
CA VAL A 41 0.32 -3.43 3.36
C VAL A 41 0.88 -4.84 3.45
N ALA A 42 0.07 -5.85 3.80
CA ALA A 42 0.52 -7.22 3.81
C ALA A 42 0.88 -7.71 2.39
N LEU A 43 0.03 -7.42 1.40
CA LEU A 43 0.24 -7.83 0.01
C LEU A 43 1.58 -7.32 -0.54
N TYR A 44 1.88 -6.02 -0.41
CA TYR A 44 3.11 -5.43 -0.97
C TYR A 44 4.38 -5.68 -0.17
N ASN A 45 4.30 -5.96 1.13
CA ASN A 45 5.50 -6.12 1.98
C ASN A 45 5.86 -7.59 2.26
N GLU A 46 4.92 -8.53 2.12
CA GLU A 46 5.14 -9.93 2.49
C GLU A 46 4.79 -10.94 1.40
N ILE A 47 3.93 -10.59 0.44
CA ILE A 47 3.36 -11.57 -0.51
C ILE A 47 3.83 -11.32 -1.95
N LEU A 48 3.71 -10.09 -2.46
CA LEU A 48 4.05 -9.76 -3.84
C LEU A 48 5.56 -9.80 -4.05
N THR A 49 5.97 -10.44 -5.13
CA THR A 49 7.31 -10.28 -5.67
C THR A 49 7.29 -9.12 -6.66
N CYS A 50 7.71 -7.93 -6.23
CA CYS A 50 7.79 -6.74 -7.09
C CYS A 50 9.14 -6.02 -6.95
N SER A 51 9.58 -5.41 -8.04
CA SER A 51 10.78 -4.59 -8.11
C SER A 51 10.47 -3.13 -7.78
N THR A 52 11.41 -2.47 -7.12
CA THR A 52 11.38 -1.00 -6.97
C THR A 52 11.84 -0.27 -8.24
N ASP A 53 12.58 -0.95 -9.12
CA ASP A 53 12.96 -0.46 -10.43
C ASP A 53 11.83 -0.77 -11.41
N PHE A 54 10.84 0.14 -11.47
CA PHE A 54 9.60 -0.07 -12.22
C PHE A 54 9.86 -0.37 -13.71
N SER A 55 9.30 -1.49 -14.17
CA SER A 55 9.21 -1.85 -15.59
C SER A 55 7.77 -2.19 -15.94
N MET A 56 7.25 -1.62 -17.04
CA MET A 56 5.85 -1.81 -17.40
C MET A 56 5.53 -3.26 -17.78
N ASP A 57 6.51 -4.00 -18.30
CA ASP A 57 6.33 -5.38 -18.76
C ASP A 57 6.29 -6.40 -17.61
N GLY A 58 6.74 -6.01 -16.39
CA GLY A 58 6.62 -6.84 -15.18
C GLY A 58 7.24 -8.23 -15.28
N HIS A 59 8.29 -8.41 -16.08
CA HIS A 59 8.87 -9.72 -16.33
C HIS A 59 9.42 -10.37 -15.05
N ASN A 60 8.83 -11.50 -14.66
CA ASN A 60 9.14 -12.23 -13.42
C ASN A 60 8.71 -11.51 -12.12
N GLU A 61 7.73 -10.61 -12.21
CA GLU A 61 7.13 -9.93 -11.08
C GLU A 61 5.63 -10.25 -11.01
N ASP A 62 5.07 -10.22 -9.80
CA ASP A 62 3.63 -10.25 -9.62
C ASP A 62 3.04 -8.87 -9.97
N LEU A 63 1.91 -8.86 -10.71
CA LEU A 63 1.26 -7.64 -11.17
C LEU A 63 -0.07 -7.40 -10.45
N PHE A 64 -0.28 -6.16 -10.01
CA PHE A 64 -1.52 -5.66 -9.41
C PHE A 64 -1.87 -4.27 -9.98
#